data_AF-A0A956PPR2-F1
#
_entry.id   AF-A0A956PPR2-F1
#
_cell.length_a   1.000
_cell.length_b   1.000
_cell.length_c   1.000
_cell.angle_alpha   90.00
_cell.angle_beta   90.00
_cell.angle_gamma   90.00
#
_symmetry.space_group_name_H-M   'P 1'
#
loop_
_entity.id
_entity.type
_entity.pdbx_description
1 polymer ?
#
loop_
_entity_poly.entity_id
_entity_poly.type
_entity_poly.pdbx_seq_one_letter_code
_entity_poly.pdbx_strand_id
1 'polypeptide(L)'
;MVSNTEQNQDSISLVCDFIGHNLDQELSLESLSEVAGFSKYHFHRLFQARMGLSLYDFVQLSRLKRASYKLAFHPQDRIIDIALEAGFER
;
A
#
# COMPACT_ATOMS: atom_id res chain seq x y z
N MET A 1 28.09 7.29 -9.84
CA MET A 1 27.11 6.44 -10.54
C MET A 1 26.28 5.79 -9.46
N VAL A 2 25.07 6.29 -9.20
CA VAL A 2 24.18 5.70 -8.19
C VAL A 2 23.80 4.32 -8.68
N SER A 3 23.97 3.30 -7.84
CA SER A 3 23.77 1.93 -8.27
C SER A 3 22.28 1.70 -8.50
N ASN A 4 21.93 0.99 -9.58
CA ASN A 4 20.54 0.69 -9.96
C ASN A 4 19.71 0.08 -8.79
N THR A 5 20.39 -0.56 -7.83
CA THR A 5 19.82 -1.11 -6.59
C THR A 5 19.40 -0.04 -5.59
N GLU A 6 20.15 1.06 -5.45
CA GLU A 6 19.83 2.17 -4.52
C GLU A 6 18.67 3.01 -5.03
N GLN A 7 18.63 3.32 -6.34
CA GLN A 7 17.48 4.03 -6.95
C GLN A 7 16.18 3.22 -6.84
N ASN A 8 16.26 1.89 -6.96
CA ASN A 8 15.13 1.00 -6.72
C ASN A 8 14.72 0.99 -5.24
N GLN A 9 15.68 1.18 -4.34
CA GLN A 9 15.44 1.17 -2.91
C GLN A 9 14.65 2.41 -2.46
N ASP A 10 14.98 3.56 -3.02
CA ASP A 10 14.28 4.82 -2.74
C ASP A 10 12.86 4.82 -3.33
N SER A 11 12.69 4.26 -4.53
CA SER A 11 11.41 4.28 -5.25
C SER A 11 10.32 3.44 -4.58
N ILE A 12 10.61 2.20 -4.13
CA ILE A 12 9.58 1.40 -3.43
C ILE A 12 9.31 1.95 -2.03
N SER A 13 10.28 2.60 -1.37
CA SER A 13 10.02 3.28 -0.09
C SER A 13 8.99 4.39 -0.28
N LEU A 14 9.19 5.23 -1.30
CA LEU A 14 8.27 6.30 -1.68
C LEU A 14 6.86 5.76 -2.00
N VAL A 15 6.76 4.62 -2.68
CA VAL A 15 5.47 3.95 -2.90
C VAL A 15 4.84 3.47 -1.59
N CYS A 16 5.61 2.88 -0.67
CA CYS A 16 5.07 2.43 0.61
C CYS A 16 4.53 3.60 1.44
N ASP A 17 5.26 4.72 1.45
CA ASP A 17 4.84 5.95 2.11
C ASP A 17 3.58 6.52 1.44
N PHE A 18 3.54 6.51 0.10
CA PHE A 18 2.35 6.94 -0.65
C PHE A 18 1.13 6.09 -0.31
N ILE A 19 1.27 4.75 -0.29
CA ILE A 19 0.19 3.83 0.11
C ILE A 19 -0.29 4.17 1.52
N GLY A 20 0.63 4.35 2.49
CA GLY A 20 0.29 4.64 3.87
C GLY A 20 -0.54 5.92 4.06
N HIS A 21 -0.30 6.95 3.25
CA HIS A 21 -1.06 8.21 3.29
C HIS A 21 -2.36 8.19 2.48
N ASN A 22 -2.56 7.19 1.60
CA ASN A 22 -3.67 7.17 0.64
C ASN A 22 -4.50 5.87 0.73
N LEU A 23 -4.56 5.22 1.90
CA LEU A 23 -5.26 3.94 2.09
C LEU A 23 -6.77 4.00 1.78
N ASP A 24 -7.38 5.18 1.83
CA ASP A 24 -8.80 5.43 1.52
C ASP A 24 -9.09 5.57 0.02
N GLN A 25 -8.06 5.59 -0.83
CA GLN A 25 -8.19 5.74 -2.27
C GLN A 25 -8.06 4.39 -2.99
N GLU A 26 -8.44 4.38 -4.27
CA GLU A 26 -8.18 3.26 -5.14
C GLU A 26 -6.68 3.21 -5.50
N LEU A 27 -5.97 2.26 -4.90
CA LEU A 27 -4.53 2.06 -5.09
C LEU A 27 -4.29 0.99 -6.14
N SER A 28 -4.30 1.38 -7.41
CA SER A 28 -4.10 0.47 -8.54
C SER A 28 -2.61 0.27 -8.87
N LEU A 29 -2.27 -0.87 -9.47
CA LEU A 29 -0.91 -1.13 -9.98
C LEU A 29 -0.45 -0.05 -10.98
N GLU A 30 -1.38 0.52 -11.73
CA GLU A 30 -1.12 1.58 -12.71
C GLU A 30 -0.68 2.87 -12.01
N SER A 31 -1.53 3.38 -11.11
CA SER A 31 -1.24 4.61 -10.35
C SER A 31 0.07 4.53 -9.58
N LEU A 32 0.34 3.40 -8.93
CA LEU A 32 1.54 3.22 -8.13
C LEU A 32 2.80 3.00 -8.96
N SER A 33 2.67 2.46 -10.18
CA SER A 33 3.79 2.38 -11.12
C SER A 33 4.23 3.76 -11.63
N GLU A 34 3.28 4.68 -11.82
CA GLU A 34 3.56 6.07 -12.19
C GLU A 34 4.26 6.82 -11.07
N VAL A 35 3.79 6.66 -9.83
CA VAL A 35 4.44 7.21 -8.62
C VAL A 35 5.89 6.73 -8.50
N ALA A 36 6.14 5.47 -8.85
CA ALA A 36 7.47 4.88 -8.80
C ALA A 36 8.36 5.20 -10.03
N GLY A 37 7.81 5.79 -11.09
CA GLY A 37 8.53 6.06 -12.35
C GLY A 37 8.87 4.81 -13.17
N PHE A 38 8.11 3.71 -13.01
CA PHE A 38 8.34 2.45 -13.70
C PHE A 38 7.14 2.03 -14.57
N SER A 39 7.38 1.18 -15.57
CA SER A 39 6.27 0.48 -16.21
C SER A 39 5.61 -0.51 -15.24
N LYS A 40 4.30 -0.75 -15.39
CA LYS A 40 3.54 -1.70 -14.56
C LYS A 40 4.24 -3.04 -14.35
N TYR A 41 4.74 -3.65 -15.43
CA TYR A 41 5.36 -4.98 -15.37
C TYR A 41 6.69 -4.97 -14.63
N HIS A 42 7.46 -3.88 -14.75
CA HIS A 42 8.70 -3.72 -14.00
C HIS A 42 8.40 -3.48 -12.52
N PHE A 43 7.49 -2.56 -12.23
CA PHE A 43 7.05 -2.25 -10.88
C PHE A 43 6.48 -3.47 -10.16
N HIS A 44 5.57 -4.22 -10.78
CA HIS A 44 5.00 -5.42 -10.19
C HIS A 44 6.08 -6.44 -9.76
N ARG A 45 7.04 -6.73 -10.66
CA ARG A 45 8.14 -7.65 -10.37
C ARG A 45 9.05 -7.13 -9.27
N LEU A 46 9.41 -5.85 -9.33
CA LEU A 46 10.29 -5.23 -8.34
C LEU A 46 9.64 -5.18 -6.96
N PHE A 47 8.38 -4.76 -6.88
CA PHE A 47 7.62 -4.69 -5.64
C PHE A 47 7.48 -6.07 -5.02
N GLN A 48 7.04 -7.08 -5.79
CA GLN A 48 6.87 -8.43 -5.27
C GLN A 48 8.19 -9.06 -4.83
N ALA A 49 9.27 -8.87 -5.59
CA ALA A 49 10.60 -9.36 -5.22
C ALA A 49 11.12 -8.72 -3.92
N ARG A 50 10.78 -7.45 -3.67
CA ARG A 50 11.22 -6.73 -2.47
C ARG A 50 10.35 -6.99 -1.25
N MET A 51 9.04 -6.99 -1.42
CA MET A 51 8.06 -7.07 -0.32
C MET A 51 7.69 -8.50 0.04
N GLY A 52 7.96 -9.46 -0.86
CA GLY A 52 7.62 -10.87 -0.69
C GLY A 52 6.12 -11.18 -0.84
N LEU A 53 5.32 -10.20 -1.22
CA LEU A 53 3.85 -10.29 -1.33
C LEU A 53 3.34 -9.38 -2.44
N SER A 54 2.11 -9.62 -2.91
CA SER A 54 1.53 -8.83 -3.99
C SER A 54 1.19 -7.42 -3.52
N LEU A 55 1.11 -6.48 -4.45
CA LEU A 55 0.72 -5.11 -4.14
C LEU A 55 -0.66 -5.04 -3.47
N TYR A 56 -1.60 -5.84 -3.97
CA TYR A 56 -2.95 -5.95 -3.41
C TYR A 56 -2.91 -6.41 -1.95
N ASP A 57 -2.15 -7.48 -1.65
CA ASP A 57 -2.01 -7.99 -0.28
C ASP A 57 -1.37 -6.94 0.64
N PHE A 58 -0.39 -6.18 0.14
CA PHE A 58 0.25 -5.12 0.93
C PHE A 58 -0.75 -4.02 1.31
N VAL A 59 -1.55 -3.55 0.36
CA VAL A 59 -2.58 -2.54 0.59
C VAL A 59 -3.61 -3.06 1.58
N GLN A 60 -4.07 -4.31 1.41
CA GLN A 60 -5.08 -4.90 2.29
C GLN A 60 -4.56 -5.10 3.71
N LEU A 61 -3.31 -5.55 3.89
CA LEU A 61 -2.67 -5.65 5.19
C LEU A 61 -2.49 -4.28 5.86
N SER A 62 -2.17 -3.25 5.07
CA SER A 62 -2.04 -1.88 5.56
C SER A 62 -3.38 -1.33 6.06
N ARG A 63 -4.46 -1.57 5.31
CA ARG A 63 -5.85 -1.26 5.71
C ARG A 63 -6.26 -1.99 6.97
N LEU A 64 -5.98 -3.30 7.05
CA LEU A 64 -6.26 -4.13 8.23
C LEU A 64 -5.47 -3.66 9.46
N LYS A 65 -4.21 -3.29 9.29
CA LYS A 65 -3.41 -2.70 10.37
C LYS A 65 -4.06 -1.42 10.88
N ARG A 66 -4.47 -0.50 9.99
CA ARG A 66 -5.18 0.72 10.41
C ARG A 66 -6.49 0.41 11.14
N ALA A 67 -7.26 -0.55 10.63
CA ALA A 67 -8.50 -0.99 11.26
C ALA A 67 -8.28 -1.57 12.66
N SER A 68 -7.24 -2.38 12.86
CA SER A 68 -6.94 -2.94 14.18
C SER A 68 -6.55 -1.86 15.20
N TYR A 69 -5.81 -0.82 14.77
CA TYR A 69 -5.55 0.35 15.61
C TYR A 69 -6.84 1.10 15.98
N LYS A 70 -7.74 1.35 15.01
CA LYS A 70 -9.04 1.99 15.29
C LYS A 70 -9.85 1.18 16.29
N LEU A 71 -9.97 -0.13 16.08
CA LEU A 71 -10.70 -1.02 17.01
C LEU A 71 -10.12 -1.01 18.43
N ALA A 72 -8.80 -0.95 18.57
CA ALA A 72 -8.14 -0.99 19.87
C ALA A 72 -8.21 0.34 20.63
N PHE A 73 -8.19 1.47 19.93
CA PHE A 73 -7.98 2.78 20.55
C PHE A 73 -9.10 3.80 20.32
N HIS A 74 -10.07 3.52 19.45
CA HIS A 74 -11.19 4.40 19.10
C HIS A 74 -12.54 3.71 19.36
N PRO A 75 -12.93 3.47 20.63
CA PRO A 75 -14.14 2.70 20.97
C PRO A 75 -15.46 3.38 20.57
N GLN A 76 -15.41 4.65 20.16
CA GLN A 76 -16.58 5.41 19.69
C GLN A 76 -16.83 5.20 18.18
N ASP A 77 -15.83 4.72 17.44
CA ASP A 77 -15.96 4.46 16.01
C ASP A 77 -16.86 3.24 15.80
N ARG A 78 -17.78 3.31 14.84
CA ARG A 78 -18.65 2.17 14.54
C ARG A 78 -17.85 1.10 13.80
N ILE A 79 -17.96 -0.15 14.25
CA ILE A 79 -17.29 -1.31 13.63
C ILE A 79 -17.57 -1.38 12.12
N ILE A 80 -18.80 -1.04 11.69
CA ILE A 80 -19.19 -1.04 10.28
C ILE A 80 -18.40 0.01 9.47
N ASP A 81 -18.15 1.19 10.02
CA ASP A 81 -17.38 2.24 9.33
C ASP A 81 -15.92 1.81 9.19
N ILE A 82 -15.34 1.25 10.27
CA ILE A 82 -13.98 0.71 10.25
C ILE A 82 -13.83 -0.40 9.19
N ALA A 83 -14.84 -1.27 9.06
CA ALA A 83 -14.83 -2.33 8.05
C ALA A 83 -14.88 -1.77 6.62
N LEU A 84 -15.75 -0.79 6.36
CA LEU A 84 -15.88 -0.13 5.06
C LEU A 84 -14.57 0.58 4.66
N GLU A 85 -13.97 1.35 5.57
CA GLU A 85 -12.67 2.00 5.35
C GLU A 85 -11.51 1.01 5.13
N ALA A 86 -11.66 -0.23 5.59
CA ALA A 86 -10.70 -1.30 5.36
C ALA A 86 -10.97 -2.08 4.07
N GLY A 87 -11.92 -1.64 3.24
CA GLY A 87 -12.29 -2.26 1.97
C GLY A 87 -13.15 -3.50 2.12
N PHE A 88 -13.77 -3.72 3.28
CA PHE A 88 -14.77 -4.79 3.48
C PHE A 88 -16.15 -4.24 3.13
N GLU A 89 -16.38 -4.04 1.84
CA GLU A 89 -17.69 -3.76 1.27
C GLU A 89 -18.38 -5.11 1.00
N ARG A 90 -19.59 -5.28 1.50
CA ARG A 90 -20.35 -6.56 1.45
C ARG A 90 -20.55 -7.10 0.04
#